data_AF-A0A0Q6UD27-F1
#
_entry.id   AF-A0A0Q6UD27-F1
#
_cell.length_a   1.000
_cell.length_b   1.000
_cell.length_c   1.000
_cell.angle_alpha   90.00
_cell.angle_beta   90.00
_cell.angle_gamma   90.00
#
_symmetry.space_group_name_H-M   'P 1'
#
loop_
_entity.id
_entity.type
_entity.pdbx_description
1 polymer ?
#
loop_
_entity_poly.entity_id
_entity_poly.type
_entity_poly.pdbx_seq_one_letter_code
_entity_poly.pdbx_strand_id
1 'polypeptide(L)'
;MAQIAKAAGLSVGQIYRYFENKEEIIAALVAREAASTREALSRIDRSPGPLLDTITAHLPEEIDRCLEPGRTALRLEILAEAARNPAVAETVREADARETALSAQLMARLRRPEWSDEAFQARLEMVGLMFDGLQTLAVRRPEVDGQALTGRLEAMIGLLFAQD
;
A
#
# COMPACT_ATOMS: atom_id res chain seq x y z
N MET A 1 16.72 -15.77 -12.98
CA MET A 1 15.79 -16.91 -12.93
C MET A 1 16.32 -18.13 -12.19
N ALA A 2 17.54 -18.62 -12.46
CA ALA A 2 18.10 -19.80 -11.79
C ALA A 2 18.09 -19.75 -10.25
N GLN A 3 18.43 -18.61 -9.66
CA GLN A 3 18.40 -18.43 -8.19
C GLN A 3 16.98 -18.55 -7.63
N ILE A 4 15.98 -17.98 -8.31
CA ILE A 4 14.56 -18.06 -7.94
C ILE A 4 14.08 -19.51 -8.00
N ALA A 5 14.42 -20.22 -9.09
CA ALA A 5 14.10 -21.64 -9.27
C ALA A 5 14.69 -22.50 -8.14
N LYS A 6 15.97 -22.29 -7.83
CA LYS A 6 16.65 -22.99 -6.73
C LYS A 6 15.98 -22.72 -5.38
N ALA A 7 15.66 -21.46 -5.08
CA ALA A 7 15.01 -21.09 -3.82
C ALA A 7 13.59 -21.68 -3.70
N ALA A 8 12.87 -21.80 -4.82
CA ALA A 8 11.53 -22.37 -4.88
C ALA A 8 11.51 -23.91 -4.94
N GLY A 9 12.66 -24.58 -5.02
CA GLY A 9 12.72 -26.03 -5.24
C GLY A 9 12.18 -26.46 -6.60
N LEU A 10 12.19 -25.56 -7.58
CA LEU A 10 11.69 -25.77 -8.94
C LEU A 10 12.85 -25.81 -9.94
N SER A 11 12.62 -26.45 -11.09
CA SER A 11 13.50 -26.27 -12.25
C SER A 11 13.26 -24.91 -12.91
N VAL A 12 14.29 -24.39 -13.58
CA VAL A 12 14.18 -23.15 -14.35
C VAL A 12 13.10 -23.23 -15.44
N GLY A 13 12.97 -24.38 -16.11
CA GLY A 13 11.93 -24.62 -17.11
C GLY A 13 10.50 -24.57 -16.55
N GLN A 14 10.29 -24.97 -15.30
CA GLN A 14 8.99 -24.85 -14.65
C GLN A 14 8.61 -23.40 -14.39
N ILE A 15 9.57 -22.52 -14.06
CA ILE A 15 9.29 -21.08 -13.90
C ILE A 15 8.98 -20.44 -15.25
N TYR A 16 9.76 -20.75 -16.30
CA TYR A 16 9.54 -20.19 -17.64
C TYR A 16 8.18 -20.55 -18.25
N ARG A 17 7.49 -21.58 -17.73
CA ARG A 17 6.11 -21.88 -18.13
C ARG A 17 5.11 -20.83 -17.67
N TYR A 18 5.41 -20.09 -16.60
CA TYR A 18 4.51 -19.10 -16.00
C TYR A 18 5.00 -17.67 -16.19
N PHE A 19 6.33 -17.47 -16.30
CA PHE A 19 6.94 -16.16 -16.39
C PHE A 19 8.06 -16.16 -17.41
N GLU A 20 7.96 -15.33 -18.43
CA GLU A 20 8.95 -15.17 -19.49
C GLU A 20 10.27 -14.58 -18.97
N ASN A 21 10.21 -13.73 -17.93
CA ASN A 21 11.36 -13.05 -17.37
C ASN A 21 11.12 -12.67 -15.90
N LYS A 22 12.10 -11.98 -15.27
CA LYS A 22 12.02 -11.62 -13.85
C LYS A 22 11.02 -10.49 -13.63
N GLU A 23 10.87 -9.61 -14.61
CA GLU A 23 9.97 -8.46 -14.60
C GLU A 23 8.51 -8.92 -14.49
N GLU A 24 8.11 -10.01 -15.16
CA GLU A 24 6.77 -10.57 -14.99
C GLU A 24 6.51 -11.13 -13.59
N ILE A 25 7.52 -11.70 -12.94
CA ILE A 25 7.41 -12.13 -11.54
C ILE A 25 7.20 -10.91 -10.63
N ILE A 26 7.97 -9.84 -10.84
CA ILE A 26 7.82 -8.60 -10.08
C ILE A 26 6.43 -8.00 -10.34
N ALA A 27 5.96 -7.98 -11.58
CA ALA A 27 4.63 -7.49 -11.91
C ALA A 27 3.52 -8.29 -11.22
N ALA A 28 3.65 -9.62 -11.16
CA ALA A 28 2.72 -10.47 -10.42
C ALA A 28 2.75 -10.19 -8.91
N LEU A 29 3.92 -9.90 -8.34
CA LEU A 29 4.06 -9.52 -6.93
C LEU A 29 3.40 -8.16 -6.64
N VAL A 30 3.64 -7.15 -7.47
CA VAL A 30 2.99 -5.84 -7.38
C VAL A 30 1.47 -5.97 -7.51
N ALA A 31 0.99 -6.76 -8.48
CA ALA A 31 -0.44 -6.99 -8.67
C ALA A 31 -1.08 -7.69 -7.46
N ARG A 32 -0.36 -8.60 -6.80
CA ARG A 32 -0.80 -9.25 -5.56
C ARG A 32 -0.91 -8.25 -4.40
N GLU A 33 0.06 -7.36 -4.24
CA GLU A 33 0.00 -6.30 -3.23
C GLU A 33 -1.20 -5.36 -3.49
N ALA A 34 -1.37 -4.91 -4.73
CA ALA A 34 -2.50 -4.07 -5.12
C ALA A 34 -3.86 -4.74 -4.92
N ALA A 35 -3.95 -6.06 -5.11
CA ALA A 35 -5.15 -6.82 -4.79
C ALA A 35 -5.46 -6.82 -3.29
N SER A 36 -4.44 -6.94 -2.44
CA SER A 36 -4.60 -6.85 -0.98
C SER A 36 -5.08 -5.46 -0.55
N THR A 37 -4.52 -4.39 -1.12
CA THR A 37 -5.00 -3.01 -0.84
C THR A 37 -6.45 -2.82 -1.29
N ARG A 38 -6.80 -3.30 -2.48
CA ARG A 38 -8.18 -3.23 -3.00
C ARG A 38 -9.18 -3.98 -2.11
N GLU A 39 -8.79 -5.14 -1.59
CA GLU A 39 -9.63 -5.90 -0.68
C GLU A 39 -9.86 -5.15 0.64
N ALA A 40 -8.82 -4.53 1.21
CA ALA A 40 -8.95 -3.68 2.40
C ALA A 40 -9.90 -2.50 2.16
N LEU A 41 -9.71 -1.75 1.08
CA LEU A 41 -10.59 -0.63 0.71
C LEU A 41 -12.03 -1.11 0.45
N SER A 42 -12.22 -2.28 -0.15
CA SER A 42 -13.53 -2.87 -0.35
C SER A 42 -14.20 -3.32 0.94
N ARG A 43 -13.45 -3.76 1.96
CA ARG A 43 -13.98 -4.06 3.29
C ARG A 43 -14.49 -2.77 3.95
N ILE A 44 -13.69 -1.71 3.90
CA ILE A 44 -14.09 -0.38 4.41
C ILE A 44 -15.36 0.11 3.69
N ASP A 45 -15.43 -0.01 2.36
CA ASP A 45 -16.58 0.45 1.58
C ASP A 45 -17.91 -0.25 1.95
N ARG A 46 -17.85 -1.55 2.28
CA ARG A 46 -19.03 -2.36 2.61
C ARG A 46 -19.43 -2.29 4.08
N SER A 47 -18.55 -1.80 4.96
CA SER A 47 -18.82 -1.72 6.38
C SER A 47 -19.86 -0.63 6.69
N PRO A 48 -20.84 -0.92 7.56
CA PRO A 48 -21.87 0.04 7.91
C PRO A 48 -21.32 1.15 8.82
N GLY A 49 -21.85 2.36 8.68
CA GLY A 49 -21.53 3.50 9.54
C GLY A 49 -20.79 4.63 8.82
N PRO A 50 -20.39 5.68 9.56
CA PRO A 50 -19.60 6.77 9.01
C PRO A 50 -18.25 6.28 8.48
N LEU A 51 -17.86 6.72 7.27
CA LEU A 51 -16.65 6.23 6.62
C LEU A 51 -15.38 6.44 7.47
N LEU A 52 -15.28 7.56 8.18
CA LEU A 52 -14.12 7.84 9.04
C LEU A 52 -14.01 6.82 10.19
N ASP A 53 -15.14 6.47 10.82
CA ASP A 53 -15.18 5.47 11.91
C ASP A 53 -14.79 4.08 11.40
N THR A 54 -15.19 3.76 10.17
CA THR A 54 -14.80 2.50 9.52
C THR A 54 -13.30 2.48 9.21
N ILE A 55 -12.74 3.58 8.69
CA ILE A 55 -11.31 3.68 8.40
C ILE A 55 -10.49 3.50 9.68
N THR A 56 -10.87 4.17 10.77
CA THR A 56 -10.18 4.05 12.06
C THR A 56 -10.29 2.63 12.62
N ALA A 57 -11.47 2.00 12.54
CA ALA A 57 -11.65 0.62 12.99
C ALA A 57 -10.76 -0.41 12.26
N HIS A 58 -10.42 -0.17 10.99
CA HIS A 58 -9.52 -1.03 10.22
C HIS A 58 -8.04 -0.65 10.34
N LEU A 59 -7.73 0.50 10.94
CA LEU A 59 -6.37 1.04 11.00
C LEU A 59 -5.37 0.13 11.75
N PRO A 60 -5.70 -0.53 12.88
CA PRO A 60 -4.76 -1.43 13.55
C PRO A 60 -4.27 -2.55 12.63
N GLU A 61 -5.18 -3.17 11.88
CA GLU A 61 -4.83 -4.25 10.94
C GLU A 61 -3.92 -3.74 9.83
N GLU A 62 -4.17 -2.53 9.32
CA GLU A 62 -3.33 -1.93 8.28
C GLU A 62 -1.94 -1.52 8.78
N ILE A 63 -1.84 -1.03 10.03
CA ILE A 63 -0.56 -0.71 10.65
C ILE A 63 0.26 -1.99 10.81
N ASP A 64 -0.32 -3.05 11.38
CA ASP A 64 0.37 -4.33 11.55
C ASP A 64 0.83 -4.89 10.20
N ARG A 65 0.01 -4.72 9.14
CA ARG A 65 0.35 -5.11 7.76
C ARG A 65 1.53 -4.31 7.22
N CYS A 66 1.59 -2.99 7.47
CA CYS A 66 2.70 -2.13 7.04
C CYS A 66 4.00 -2.41 7.80
N LEU A 67 3.89 -2.92 9.03
CA LEU A 67 5.02 -3.26 9.90
C LEU A 67 5.51 -4.71 9.71
N GLU A 68 4.80 -5.54 8.95
CA GLU A 68 5.18 -6.93 8.72
C GLU A 68 6.52 -7.01 7.94
N PRO A 69 7.60 -7.55 8.55
CA PRO A 69 8.94 -7.42 7.99
C PRO A 69 9.11 -7.99 6.59
N GLY A 70 8.46 -9.12 6.27
CA GLY A 70 8.57 -9.77 4.97
C GLY A 70 7.95 -8.93 3.85
N ARG A 71 6.76 -8.38 4.09
CA ARG A 71 6.05 -7.49 3.16
C ARG A 71 6.81 -6.19 2.98
N THR A 72 7.27 -5.56 4.06
CA THR A 72 8.06 -4.33 3.99
C THR A 72 9.34 -4.54 3.19
N ALA A 73 10.10 -5.59 3.48
CA ALA A 73 11.35 -5.88 2.77
C ALA A 73 11.10 -6.07 1.28
N LEU A 74 10.07 -6.84 0.91
CA LEU A 74 9.68 -7.06 -0.48
C LEU A 74 9.33 -5.74 -1.18
N ARG A 75 8.51 -4.89 -0.55
CA ARG A 75 8.11 -3.61 -1.14
C ARG A 75 9.31 -2.69 -1.37
N LEU A 76 10.24 -2.62 -0.43
CA LEU A 76 11.47 -1.83 -0.60
C LEU A 76 12.37 -2.37 -1.70
N GLU A 77 12.49 -3.70 -1.85
CA GLU A 77 13.22 -4.30 -2.97
C GLU A 77 12.57 -3.96 -4.32
N ILE A 78 11.24 -3.98 -4.40
CA ILE A 78 10.49 -3.58 -5.61
C ILE A 78 10.74 -2.11 -5.94
N LEU A 79 10.66 -1.21 -4.97
CA LEU A 79 10.90 0.22 -5.17
C LEU A 79 12.36 0.50 -5.56
N ALA A 80 13.31 -0.20 -4.96
CA ALA A 80 14.73 -0.10 -5.32
C ALA A 80 15.00 -0.61 -6.75
N GLU A 81 14.32 -1.66 -7.20
CA GLU A 81 14.39 -2.12 -8.59
C GLU A 81 13.74 -1.12 -9.56
N ALA A 82 12.57 -0.58 -9.21
CA ALA A 82 11.88 0.43 -10.01
C ALA A 82 12.74 1.67 -10.27
N ALA A 83 13.57 2.08 -9.30
CA ALA A 83 14.47 3.22 -9.44
C ALA A 83 15.54 3.06 -10.55
N ARG A 84 15.80 1.83 -11.02
CA ARG A 84 16.84 1.52 -12.01
C ARG A 84 16.36 0.68 -13.20
N ASN A 85 15.14 0.14 -13.16
CA ASN A 85 14.54 -0.68 -14.20
C ASN A 85 13.22 -0.05 -14.70
N PRO A 86 13.21 0.58 -15.90
CA PRO A 86 12.03 1.28 -16.42
C PRO A 86 10.77 0.40 -16.57
N ALA A 87 10.91 -0.88 -16.88
CA ALA A 87 9.77 -1.78 -17.02
C ALA A 87 9.08 -2.04 -15.67
N VAL A 88 9.89 -2.22 -14.61
CA VAL A 88 9.38 -2.35 -13.24
C VAL A 88 8.81 -1.01 -12.75
N ALA A 89 9.45 0.11 -13.08
CA ALA A 89 8.96 1.45 -12.75
C ALA A 89 7.56 1.71 -13.31
N GLU A 90 7.33 1.34 -14.57
CA GLU A 90 6.01 1.49 -15.19
C GLU A 90 4.96 0.65 -14.46
N THR A 91 5.29 -0.62 -14.17
CA THR A 91 4.39 -1.52 -13.45
C THR A 91 4.01 -0.99 -12.08
N VAL A 92 4.97 -0.44 -11.33
CA VAL A 92 4.72 0.18 -10.01
C VAL A 92 3.85 1.43 -10.14
N ARG A 93 4.15 2.33 -11.09
CA ARG A 93 3.36 3.56 -11.31
C ARG A 93 1.92 3.26 -11.72
N GLU A 94 1.71 2.26 -12.57
CA GLU A 94 0.36 1.85 -12.95
C GLU A 94 -0.43 1.28 -11.77
N ALA A 95 0.23 0.49 -10.91
CA ALA A 95 -0.42 -0.05 -9.71
C ALA A 95 -0.78 1.07 -8.73
N ASP A 96 0.17 1.97 -8.46
CA ASP A 96 -0.02 3.13 -7.59
C ASP A 96 -1.14 4.04 -8.09
N ALA A 97 -1.17 4.39 -9.37
CA ALA A 97 -2.24 5.21 -9.96
C ALA A 97 -3.63 4.57 -9.79
N ARG A 98 -3.74 3.24 -9.90
CA ARG A 98 -5.00 2.51 -9.68
C ARG A 98 -5.41 2.52 -8.20
N GLU A 99 -4.46 2.35 -7.29
CA GLU A 99 -4.70 2.40 -5.83
C GLU A 99 -5.12 3.80 -5.38
N THR A 100 -4.43 4.82 -5.86
CA THR A 100 -4.76 6.24 -5.62
C THR A 100 -6.15 6.58 -6.16
N ALA A 101 -6.50 6.12 -7.37
CA ALA A 101 -7.84 6.35 -7.92
C ALA A 101 -8.94 5.68 -7.09
N LEU A 102 -8.72 4.45 -6.61
CA LEU A 102 -9.68 3.74 -5.77
C LEU A 102 -9.82 4.42 -4.39
N SER A 103 -8.70 4.81 -3.78
CA SER A 103 -8.69 5.54 -2.52
C SER A 103 -9.41 6.88 -2.65
N ALA A 104 -9.18 7.62 -3.73
CA ALA A 104 -9.86 8.88 -4.01
C ALA A 104 -11.38 8.70 -4.16
N GLN A 105 -11.82 7.64 -4.85
CA GLN A 105 -13.26 7.32 -4.99
C GLN A 105 -13.91 7.02 -3.64
N LEU A 106 -13.25 6.26 -2.78
CA LEU A 106 -13.75 5.96 -1.43
C LEU A 106 -13.80 7.23 -0.58
N MET A 107 -12.69 7.97 -0.52
CA MET A 107 -12.52 9.15 0.32
C MET A 107 -13.30 10.38 -0.18
N ALA A 108 -13.82 10.36 -1.41
CA ALA A 108 -14.68 11.43 -1.93
C ALA A 108 -15.92 11.68 -1.04
N ARG A 109 -16.35 10.68 -0.25
CA ARG A 109 -17.42 10.82 0.75
C ARG A 109 -17.04 11.69 1.95
N LEU A 110 -15.74 11.82 2.24
CA LEU A 110 -15.20 12.71 3.26
C LEU A 110 -14.82 14.08 2.69
N ARG A 111 -14.90 14.24 1.36
CA ARG A 111 -14.54 15.49 0.70
C ARG A 111 -15.52 16.58 1.08
N ARG A 112 -14.99 17.72 1.51
CA ARG A 112 -15.78 18.91 1.82
C ARG A 112 -15.99 19.79 0.58
N PRO A 113 -17.14 20.48 0.45
CA PRO A 113 -17.42 21.36 -0.68
C PRO A 113 -16.43 22.50 -0.86
N GLU A 114 -15.81 22.96 0.22
CA GLU A 114 -14.89 24.10 0.21
C GLU A 114 -13.48 23.73 -0.28
N TRP A 115 -13.17 22.43 -0.39
CA TRP A 115 -11.85 21.98 -0.83
C TRP A 115 -11.74 21.93 -2.35
N SER A 116 -10.70 22.58 -2.88
CA SER A 116 -10.28 22.39 -4.28
C SER A 116 -9.85 20.94 -4.53
N ASP A 117 -9.76 20.56 -5.80
CA ASP A 117 -9.29 19.22 -6.18
C ASP A 117 -7.86 18.99 -5.67
N GLU A 118 -6.98 19.98 -5.80
CA GLU A 118 -5.59 19.92 -5.34
C GLU A 118 -5.52 19.74 -3.82
N ALA A 119 -6.35 20.49 -3.07
CA ALA A 119 -6.40 20.39 -1.62
C ALA A 119 -6.91 19.03 -1.13
N PHE A 120 -7.84 18.41 -1.88
CA PHE A 120 -8.30 17.05 -1.60
C PHE A 120 -7.22 16.02 -1.95
N GLN A 121 -6.58 16.12 -3.13
CA GLN A 121 -5.49 15.22 -3.52
C GLN A 121 -4.32 15.26 -2.55
N ALA A 122 -3.91 16.46 -2.09
CA ALA A 122 -2.85 16.60 -1.09
C ALA A 122 -3.18 15.87 0.22
N ARG A 123 -4.46 15.84 0.65
CA ARG A 123 -4.87 15.09 1.84
C ARG A 123 -4.75 13.58 1.63
N LEU A 124 -5.10 13.08 0.44
CA LEU A 124 -4.95 11.66 0.10
C LEU A 124 -3.47 11.26 0.07
N GLU A 125 -2.62 12.09 -0.53
CA GLU A 125 -1.17 11.90 -0.56
C GLU A 125 -0.59 11.84 0.86
N MET A 126 -1.00 12.76 1.74
CA MET A 126 -0.59 12.75 3.14
C MET A 126 -0.99 11.47 3.88
N VAL A 127 -2.17 10.90 3.55
CA VAL A 127 -2.57 9.58 4.07
C VAL A 127 -1.63 8.49 3.59
N GLY A 128 -1.32 8.43 2.28
CA GLY A 128 -0.37 7.46 1.72
C GLY A 128 1.02 7.56 2.36
N LEU A 129 1.55 8.78 2.51
CA LEU A 129 2.85 9.04 3.13
C LEU A 129 2.93 8.56 4.58
N MET A 130 1.82 8.59 5.34
CA MET A 130 1.80 8.02 6.69
C MET A 130 2.06 6.51 6.66
N PHE A 131 1.46 5.77 5.72
CA PHE A 131 1.65 4.32 5.59
C PHE A 131 3.02 3.94 5.00
N ASP A 132 3.53 4.69 4.02
CA ASP A 132 4.90 4.49 3.52
C ASP A 132 5.96 4.78 4.60
N GLY A 133 5.68 5.75 5.47
CA GLY A 133 6.49 6.04 6.65
C GLY A 133 6.56 4.85 7.63
N LEU A 134 5.45 4.12 7.82
CA LEU A 134 5.42 2.91 8.66
C LEU A 134 6.29 1.79 8.09
N GLN A 135 6.27 1.59 6.77
CA GLN A 135 7.13 0.59 6.12
C GLN A 135 8.61 0.92 6.34
N THR A 136 9.00 2.19 6.15
CA THR A 136 10.38 2.62 6.43
C THR A 136 10.74 2.47 7.91
N LEU A 137 9.78 2.75 8.80
CA LEU A 137 9.95 2.58 10.24
C LEU A 137 10.19 1.12 10.62
N ALA A 138 9.48 0.16 10.04
CA ALA A 138 9.60 -1.26 10.33
C ALA A 138 11.02 -1.80 10.08
N VAL A 139 11.72 -1.28 9.05
CA VAL A 139 13.12 -1.63 8.79
C VAL A 139 14.06 -1.01 9.82
N ARG A 140 13.81 0.25 10.20
CA ARG A 140 14.67 0.99 11.13
C ARG A 140 14.50 0.53 12.58
N ARG A 141 13.30 0.09 12.96
CA ARG A 141 12.88 -0.29 14.32
C ARG A 141 11.86 -1.44 14.25
N PRO A 142 12.30 -2.68 13.98
CA PRO A 142 11.42 -3.85 13.84
C PRO A 142 10.68 -4.22 15.13
N GLU A 143 11.13 -3.72 16.29
CA GLU A 143 10.51 -3.92 17.60
C GLU A 143 9.35 -2.97 17.92
N VAL A 144 9.00 -2.06 17.00
CA VAL A 144 7.95 -1.07 17.26
C VAL A 144 6.59 -1.76 17.40
N ASP A 145 5.86 -1.37 18.45
CA ASP A 145 4.48 -1.82 18.65
C ASP A 145 3.55 -0.97 17.79
N GLY A 146 2.93 -1.58 16.77
CA GLY A 146 1.95 -0.93 15.90
C GLY A 146 0.76 -0.37 16.65
N GLN A 147 0.32 -1.06 17.72
CA GLN A 147 -0.83 -0.63 18.53
C GLN A 147 -0.56 0.70 19.25
N ALA A 148 0.70 0.96 19.63
CA ALA A 148 1.10 2.22 20.23
C ALA A 148 1.02 3.41 19.24
N LEU A 149 1.02 3.14 17.93
CA LEU A 149 0.95 4.16 16.87
C LEU A 149 -0.50 4.43 16.42
N THR A 150 -1.39 3.44 16.54
CA THR A 150 -2.79 3.50 16.07
C THR A 150 -3.48 4.79 16.45
N GLY A 151 -3.61 5.10 17.75
CA GLY A 151 -4.36 6.28 18.19
C GLY A 151 -3.77 7.61 17.70
N ARG A 152 -2.47 7.66 17.37
CA ARG A 152 -1.83 8.85 16.78
C ARG A 152 -2.14 8.97 15.30
N LEU A 153 -2.07 7.88 14.54
CA LEU A 153 -2.46 7.89 13.13
C LEU A 153 -3.96 8.19 12.96
N GLU A 154 -4.82 7.63 13.81
CA GLU A 154 -6.26 7.95 13.82
C GLU A 154 -6.49 9.45 14.01
N ALA A 155 -5.83 10.06 14.99
CA ALA A 155 -5.93 11.50 15.22
C ALA A 155 -5.43 12.32 14.02
N MET A 156 -4.32 11.92 13.40
CA MET A 156 -3.77 12.59 12.22
C MET A 156 -4.71 12.50 11.01
N ILE A 157 -5.26 11.31 10.73
CA ILE A 157 -6.25 11.12 9.66
C ILE A 157 -7.49 11.98 9.97
N GLY A 158 -7.98 11.95 11.21
CA GLY A 158 -9.09 12.80 11.64
C GLY A 158 -8.85 14.27 11.39
N LEU A 159 -7.65 14.79 11.68
CA LEU A 159 -7.27 16.19 11.43
C LEU A 159 -7.24 16.52 9.93
N LEU A 160 -6.74 15.63 9.07
CA LEU A 160 -6.72 15.86 7.62
C LEU A 160 -8.14 16.06 7.06
N PHE A 161 -9.14 15.46 7.69
CA PHE A 161 -10.54 15.57 7.31
C PHE A 161 -11.41 16.43 8.24
N ALA A 162 -10.83 17.09 9.26
CA ALA A 162 -11.52 17.98 10.19
C ALA A 162 -11.87 19.35 9.55
N GLN A 163 -12.61 20.20 10.28
CA GLN A 163 -12.76 21.63 9.94
C GLN A 163 -11.50 22.37 10.38
N ASP A 164 -11.04 23.33 9.57
CA ASP A 164 -9.99 24.28 9.96
C ASP A 164 -10.44 25.17 11.13
#